data_AF-R1HTL7-F1
#
_entry.id   AF-R1HTL7-F1
#
_cell.length_a   1.000
_cell.length_b   1.000
_cell.length_c   1.000
_cell.angle_alpha   90.00
_cell.angle_beta   90.00
_cell.angle_gamma   90.00
#
_symmetry.space_group_name_H-M   'P 1'
#
loop_
_entity.id
_entity.type
_entity.pdbx_description
1 polymer ?
#
loop_
_entity_poly.entity_id
_entity_poly.type
_entity_poly.pdbx_seq_one_letter_code
_entity_poly.pdbx_strand_id
1 'polypeptide(L)'
;MAEDPRIEQYERERADAIELAHRAMLTSYIGAPPPGLRGDADRMVAALINAGWTPPSEPATEHAEQYTSGAMLVRNPAPEVERVYPLTQWIQDQQRHGGRIFKRRVIVVDDWTEVPRA
;
A
#
# COMPACT_ATOMS: atom_id res chain seq x y z
N MET A 1 26.76 8.88 -25.94
CA MET A 1 27.20 9.78 -24.85
C MET A 1 27.30 8.89 -23.62
N ALA A 2 28.44 8.89 -22.92
CA ALA A 2 28.57 8.09 -21.70
C ALA A 2 27.68 8.72 -20.62
N GLU A 3 26.78 7.93 -20.03
CA GLU A 3 25.97 8.36 -18.89
C GLU A 3 26.92 8.76 -17.75
N ASP A 4 26.67 9.94 -17.20
CA ASP A 4 27.49 10.49 -16.13
C ASP A 4 27.35 9.59 -14.88
N PRO A 5 28.44 8.99 -14.37
CA PRO A 5 28.37 8.04 -13.25
C PRO A 5 27.80 8.66 -11.96
N ARG A 6 27.75 9.99 -11.89
CA ARG A 6 27.10 10.73 -10.79
C ARG A 6 25.57 10.60 -10.82
N ILE A 7 24.98 10.40 -12.00
CA ILE A 7 23.54 10.18 -12.17
C ILE A 7 23.16 8.80 -11.64
N GLU A 8 23.93 7.77 -11.97
CA GLU A 8 23.71 6.43 -11.42
C GLU A 8 23.89 6.37 -9.90
N GLN A 9 24.85 7.13 -9.36
CA GLN A 9 25.04 7.25 -7.92
C GLN A 9 23.84 7.96 -7.27
N TYR A 10 23.38 9.06 -7.85
CA TYR A 10 22.22 9.82 -7.38
C TYR A 10 20.94 8.98 -7.36
N GLU A 11 20.66 8.23 -8.43
CA GLU A 11 19.47 7.37 -8.49
C GLU A 11 19.51 6.23 -7.46
N ARG A 12 20.71 5.71 -7.16
CA ARG A 12 20.91 4.69 -6.12
C ARG A 12 20.65 5.25 -4.73
N GLU A 13 21.25 6.40 -4.43
CA GLU A 13 21.06 7.11 -3.15
C GLU A 13 19.60 7.53 -2.96
N ARG A 14 18.92 7.94 -4.04
CA ARG A 14 17.48 8.25 -4.04
C ARG A 14 16.62 7.01 -3.74
N ALA A 15 16.91 5.87 -4.36
CA ALA A 15 16.19 4.62 -4.11
C ALA A 15 16.38 4.15 -2.66
N ASP A 16 17.61 4.19 -2.14
CA ASP A 16 17.92 3.83 -0.76
C ASP A 16 17.22 4.76 0.25
N ALA A 17 17.16 6.07 -0.04
CA ALA A 17 16.46 7.05 0.79
C ALA A 17 14.93 6.82 0.81
N ILE A 18 14.34 6.44 -0.33
CA ILE A 18 12.92 6.08 -0.42
C ILE A 18 12.63 4.81 0.38
N GLU A 19 13.48 3.79 0.28
CA GLU A 19 13.31 2.56 1.06
C GLU A 19 13.45 2.83 2.57
N LEU A 20 14.43 3.64 2.96
CA LEU A 20 14.64 4.03 4.36
C LEU A 20 13.46 4.83 4.90
N ALA A 21 12.92 5.78 4.12
CA ALA A 21 11.73 6.54 4.48
C ALA A 21 10.50 5.62 4.64
N HIS A 22 10.27 4.70 3.70
CA HIS A 22 9.23 3.69 3.81
C HIS A 22 9.39 2.81 5.06
N ARG A 23 10.62 2.33 5.34
CA ARG A 23 10.91 1.52 6.53
C ARG A 23 10.69 2.30 7.82
N ALA A 24 11.17 3.54 7.88
CA ALA A 24 10.98 4.44 9.01
C ALA A 24 9.49 4.70 9.25
N MET A 25 8.70 4.93 8.21
CA MET A 25 7.25 5.11 8.29
C MET A 25 6.53 3.83 8.74
N LEU A 26 6.95 2.64 8.26
CA LEU A 26 6.40 1.35 8.73
C LEU A 26 6.63 1.11 10.22
N THR A 27 7.78 1.54 10.76
CA THR A 27 8.06 1.47 12.20
C THR A 27 7.42 2.58 13.03
N SER A 28 7.18 3.77 12.46
CA SER A 28 6.67 4.94 13.18
C SER A 28 5.14 5.14 13.08
N TYR A 29 4.43 4.41 12.20
CA TYR A 29 2.97 4.45 12.17
C TYR A 29 2.29 3.68 13.33
N ILE A 30 3.06 3.03 14.20
CA ILE A 30 2.55 2.39 15.44
C ILE A 30 2.86 3.23 16.70
N GLY A 31 3.64 4.30 16.60
CA GLY A 31 3.94 5.14 17.75
C GLY A 31 4.62 6.42 17.33
N ALA A 32 4.11 7.54 17.85
CA ALA A 32 4.56 8.90 17.56
C ALA A 32 6.08 9.01 17.27
N PRO A 33 6.49 9.80 16.25
CA PRO A 33 7.90 10.00 15.96
C PRO A 33 8.66 10.45 17.24
N PRO A 34 9.92 10.04 17.43
CA PRO A 34 10.70 10.35 18.62
C PRO A 34 10.64 11.86 18.94
N PRO A 35 10.57 12.25 20.23
CA PRO A 35 10.55 13.65 20.61
C PRO A 35 11.77 14.38 20.03
N GLY A 36 11.54 15.38 19.18
CA GLY A 36 12.58 16.13 18.46
C GLY A 36 12.51 16.01 16.93
N LEU A 37 11.92 14.95 16.39
CA LEU A 37 11.86 14.71 14.94
C LEU A 37 10.54 15.13 14.27
N ARG A 38 9.53 15.60 15.03
CA ARG A 38 8.26 16.02 14.42
C ARG A 38 8.43 17.12 13.38
N GLY A 39 9.23 18.14 13.70
CA GLY A 39 9.48 19.25 12.77
C GLY A 39 10.32 18.85 11.55
N ASP A 40 11.24 17.90 11.71
CA ASP A 40 12.13 17.44 10.63
C ASP A 40 11.47 16.38 9.74
N ALA A 41 10.62 15.51 10.31
CA ALA A 41 9.81 14.56 9.55
C ALA A 41 8.80 15.29 8.63
N ASP A 42 8.11 16.31 9.15
CA ASP A 42 7.18 17.11 8.36
C ASP A 42 7.91 17.87 7.23
N ARG A 43 9.11 18.39 7.51
CA ARG A 43 9.97 19.03 6.49
C ARG A 43 10.49 18.05 5.44
N MET A 44 10.87 16.83 5.85
CA MET A 44 11.28 15.78 4.92
C MET A 44 10.13 15.35 4.01
N VAL A 45 8.94 15.14 4.56
CA VAL A 45 7.73 14.82 3.77
C VAL A 45 7.42 15.96 2.80
N ALA A 46 7.48 17.22 3.24
CA ALA A 46 7.28 18.37 2.36
C ALA A 46 8.33 18.46 1.24
N ALA A 47 9.60 18.17 1.53
CA ALA A 47 10.67 18.15 0.53
C ALA A 47 10.47 17.04 -0.50
N LEU A 48 10.02 15.86 -0.08
CA LEU A 48 9.68 14.74 -0.97
C LEU A 48 8.51 15.10 -1.88
N ILE A 49 7.42 15.66 -1.32
CA ILE A 49 6.27 16.13 -2.10
C ILE A 49 6.69 17.18 -3.13
N ASN A 50 7.51 18.17 -2.74
CA ASN A 50 8.05 19.18 -3.65
C ASN A 50 8.95 18.58 -4.76
N ALA A 51 9.60 17.44 -4.49
CA ALA A 51 10.39 16.70 -5.46
C ALA A 51 9.55 15.76 -6.35
N GLY A 52 8.21 15.82 -6.26
CA GLY A 52 7.29 15.02 -7.06
C GLY A 52 7.03 13.62 -6.52
N TRP A 53 7.40 13.33 -5.26
CA TRP A 53 6.99 12.10 -4.60
C TRP A 53 5.54 12.21 -4.14
N THR A 54 4.70 11.29 -4.60
CA THR A 54 3.32 11.18 -4.12
C THR A 54 3.28 10.24 -2.93
N PRO A 55 2.77 10.67 -1.76
CA PRO A 55 2.62 9.79 -0.63
C PRO A 55 1.64 8.66 -0.97
N PRO A 56 1.89 7.44 -0.50
CA PRO A 56 0.95 6.35 -0.70
C PRO A 56 -0.42 6.69 -0.09
N SER A 57 -1.47 6.15 -0.68
CA SER A 57 -2.84 6.36 -0.20
C SER A 57 -3.03 5.87 1.23
N GLU A 58 -4.15 6.26 1.85
CA GLU A 58 -4.58 5.62 3.09
C GLU A 58 -4.63 4.10 2.88
N PRO A 59 -4.07 3.30 3.81
CA PRO A 59 -4.03 1.85 3.67
C PRO A 59 -5.44 1.26 3.66
N ALA A 60 -5.75 0.47 2.65
CA ALA A 60 -6.99 -0.29 2.56
C ALA A 60 -6.84 -1.69 3.16
N THR A 61 -7.92 -2.24 3.70
CA THR A 61 -7.96 -3.66 4.13
C THR A 61 -8.78 -4.46 3.12
N GLU A 62 -8.19 -5.52 2.60
CA GLU A 62 -8.85 -6.44 1.68
C GLU A 62 -8.99 -7.83 2.29
N HIS A 63 -10.05 -8.53 1.89
CA HIS A 63 -10.31 -9.92 2.24
C HIS A 63 -10.33 -10.75 0.96
N ALA A 64 -9.76 -11.95 1.02
CA ALA A 64 -9.70 -12.85 -0.11
C ALA A 64 -9.92 -14.30 0.30
N GLU A 65 -10.61 -15.03 -0.56
CA GLU A 65 -10.72 -16.49 -0.46
C GLU A 65 -9.58 -17.14 -1.25
N GLN A 66 -8.95 -18.16 -0.66
CA GLN A 66 -7.97 -18.98 -1.36
C GLN A 66 -8.66 -20.17 -2.04
N TYR A 67 -8.49 -20.27 -3.36
CA TYR A 67 -8.89 -21.45 -4.11
C TYR A 67 -7.88 -22.60 -4.00
N THR A 68 -8.31 -23.80 -4.38
CA THR A 68 -7.47 -25.00 -4.40
C THR A 68 -6.24 -24.86 -5.30
N SER A 69 -6.32 -24.02 -6.34
CA SER A 69 -5.18 -23.67 -7.20
C SER A 69 -4.14 -22.77 -6.50
N GLY A 70 -4.44 -22.26 -5.31
CA GLY A 70 -3.64 -21.25 -4.60
C GLY A 70 -3.96 -19.81 -5.02
N ALA A 71 -4.80 -19.60 -6.04
CA ALA A 71 -5.26 -18.26 -6.43
C ALA A 71 -6.09 -17.60 -5.33
N MET A 72 -5.98 -16.27 -5.24
CA MET A 72 -6.69 -15.45 -4.25
C MET A 72 -7.81 -14.69 -4.95
N LEU A 73 -9.07 -15.02 -4.65
CA LEU A 73 -10.21 -14.20 -5.06
C LEU A 73 -10.41 -13.09 -4.04
N VAL A 74 -10.02 -11.86 -4.40
CA VAL A 74 -10.28 -10.68 -3.57
C VAL A 74 -11.76 -10.35 -3.63
N ARG A 75 -12.38 -10.19 -2.46
CA ARG A 75 -13.76 -9.75 -2.34
C ARG A 75 -13.88 -8.30 -2.78
N ASN A 76 -14.90 -8.01 -3.59
CA ASN A 76 -15.24 -6.64 -3.98
C ASN A 76 -15.59 -5.81 -2.73
N PRO A 77 -14.85 -4.72 -2.43
CA PRO A 77 -15.07 -3.89 -1.24
C PRO A 77 -16.22 -2.88 -1.42
N ALA A 78 -16.90 -2.86 -2.58
CA ALA A 78 -17.89 -1.83 -2.87
C ALA A 78 -19.06 -1.84 -1.87
N PRO A 79 -19.50 -0.65 -1.38
CA PRO A 79 -20.51 -0.55 -0.31
C PRO A 79 -21.85 -1.21 -0.63
N GLU A 80 -22.22 -1.31 -1.90
CA GLU A 80 -23.41 -2.02 -2.35
C GLU A 80 -23.31 -3.53 -2.16
N VAL A 81 -22.11 -4.12 -2.30
CA VAL A 81 -21.89 -5.54 -2.03
C VAL A 81 -22.00 -5.79 -0.53
N GLU A 82 -21.46 -4.90 0.30
CA GLU A 82 -21.56 -5.00 1.76
C GLU A 82 -23.01 -4.94 2.25
N ARG A 83 -23.85 -4.12 1.61
CA ARG A 83 -25.29 -4.03 1.91
C ARG A 83 -26.05 -5.31 1.60
N VAL A 84 -25.71 -6.00 0.50
CA VAL A 84 -26.41 -7.21 0.06
C VAL A 84 -25.91 -8.45 0.78
N TYR A 85 -24.59 -8.54 0.99
CA TYR A 85 -23.97 -9.71 1.59
C TYR A 85 -22.83 -9.28 2.51
N PRO A 86 -23.10 -8.94 3.78
CA PRO A 86 -22.12 -8.39 4.71
C PRO A 86 -20.85 -9.23 4.82
N LEU A 87 -19.71 -8.56 5.01
CA LEU A 87 -18.39 -9.20 5.07
C LEU A 87 -18.35 -10.29 6.14
N THR A 88 -18.88 -9.99 7.31
CA THR A 88 -18.94 -10.94 8.44
C THR A 88 -19.70 -12.21 8.08
N GLN A 89 -20.82 -12.07 7.38
CA GLN A 89 -21.64 -13.19 6.95
C GLN A 89 -20.92 -14.01 5.87
N TRP A 90 -20.34 -13.35 4.86
CA TRP A 90 -19.57 -14.04 3.82
C TRP A 90 -18.39 -14.82 4.39
N ILE A 91 -17.62 -14.23 5.32
CA ILE A 91 -16.51 -14.94 5.97
C ILE A 91 -17.00 -16.22 6.65
N GLN A 92 -18.10 -16.13 7.41
CA GLN A 92 -18.67 -17.29 8.11
C GLN A 92 -19.12 -18.37 7.13
N ASP A 93 -19.80 -17.99 6.05
CA ASP A 93 -20.28 -18.93 5.04
C ASP A 93 -19.12 -19.62 4.32
N GLN A 94 -18.10 -18.87 3.89
CA GLN A 94 -16.92 -19.47 3.26
C GLN A 94 -16.20 -20.44 4.19
N GLN A 95 -15.99 -20.06 5.45
CA GLN A 95 -15.35 -20.93 6.44
C GLN A 95 -16.17 -22.19 6.72
N ARG A 96 -17.51 -22.08 6.76
CA ARG A 96 -18.41 -23.22 6.96
C ARG A 96 -18.28 -24.27 5.85
N HIS A 97 -17.94 -23.84 4.63
CA HIS A 97 -17.75 -24.71 3.48
C HIS A 97 -16.28 -25.14 3.26
N GLY A 98 -15.41 -24.90 4.24
CA GLY A 98 -13.99 -25.25 4.19
C GLY A 98 -13.12 -24.25 3.41
N GLY A 99 -13.69 -23.11 3.01
CA GLY A 99 -12.97 -22.00 2.40
C GLY A 99 -11.99 -21.37 3.39
N ARG A 100 -10.83 -20.97 2.88
CA ARG A 100 -9.79 -20.29 3.67
C ARG A 100 -9.79 -18.81 3.34
N ILE A 101 -10.17 -17.99 4.31
CA ILE A 101 -10.18 -16.53 4.17
C ILE A 101 -8.88 -15.94 4.71
N PHE A 102 -8.30 -15.05 3.92
CA PHE A 102 -7.13 -14.26 4.27
C PHE A 102 -7.48 -12.78 4.26
N LYS A 103 -6.80 -12.00 5.09
CA LYS A 103 -6.86 -10.54 5.09
C LYS A 103 -5.48 -9.98 4.75
N ARG A 104 -5.45 -8.88 4.00
CA ARG A 104 -4.21 -8.15 3.72
C ARG A 104 -4.41 -6.65 3.87
N ARG A 105 -3.33 -5.96 4.22
CA ARG A 105 -3.23 -4.50 4.15
C ARG A 105 -2.66 -4.14 2.78
N VAL A 106 -3.33 -3.25 2.06
CA VAL A 106 -2.92 -2.76 0.74
C VAL A 106 -2.56 -1.30 0.86
N ILE A 107 -1.44 -0.93 0.25
CA ILE A 107 -0.95 0.43 0.15
C ILE A 107 -0.87 0.74 -1.35
N VAL A 108 -1.68 1.69 -1.82
CA VAL A 108 -1.68 2.11 -3.22
C VAL A 108 -0.57 3.14 -3.38
N VAL A 109 0.37 2.85 -4.27
CA VAL A 109 1.52 3.73 -4.57
C VAL A 109 1.30 4.57 -5.82
N ASP A 110 0.41 4.13 -6.71
CA ASP A 110 0.04 4.82 -7.95
C ASP A 110 -1.46 4.67 -8.21
N ASP A 111 -2.09 5.72 -8.75
CA ASP A 111 -3.50 5.71 -9.10
C ASP A 111 -3.81 4.79 -10.29
N TRP A 112 -5.05 4.28 -10.33
CA TRP A 112 -5.52 3.47 -11.43
C TRP A 112 -5.62 4.29 -12.72
N THR A 113 -5.08 3.74 -13.80
CA THR A 113 -5.30 4.25 -15.16
C THR A 113 -6.43 3.46 -15.82
N GLU A 114 -7.40 4.15 -16.39
CA GLU A 114 -8.49 3.52 -17.14
C GLU A 114 -7.93 2.77 -18.35
N VAL A 115 -8.32 1.51 -18.53
CA VAL A 115 -8.02 0.75 -19.74
C VAL A 115 -9.08 1.10 -20.78
N PRO A 116 -8.71 1.74 -21.91
CA PRO A 116 -9.67 2.13 -22.93
C PRO A 116 -10.39 0.89 -23.49
N ARG A 117 -11.68 1.05 -23.79
CA ARG A 117 -12.45 0.01 -24.48
C ARG A 117 -11.93 -0.12 -25.91
N ALA A 118 -11.67 -1.36 -26.34
CA ALA A 118 -11.35 -1.69 -27.72
C ALA A 118 -12.56 -1.50 -28.64
#